data_AF-A0A378IK85-F1
#
_entry.id   AF-A0A378IK85-F1
#
_cell.length_a   1.000
_cell.length_b   1.000
_cell.length_c   1.000
_cell.angle_alpha   90.00
_cell.angle_beta   90.00
_cell.angle_gamma   90.00
#
_symmetry.space_group_name_H-M   'P 1'
#
loop_
_entity.id
_entity.type
_entity.pdbx_description
1 polymer ?
#
loop_
_entity_poly.entity_id
_entity_poly.type
_entity_poly.pdbx_seq_one_letter_code
_entity_poly.pdbx_strand_id
1 'polypeptide(L)'
;MSIIIIYTDFDGTITEKPGGNVVFTEFYQSLLRGYKEGVRQDYKRTPMKELSEIHSIFEAKFGKYNENFQYKQKDISFLMNPNAVKFFHKILRNPDIAVNIVTKNRVEYIKAVFRYQGFSDAEINQLTIFDSGDKFFDVNSQLAHQKDKANRIYILDDSEAEYIEMFRAVKNNGYNEKEIRGYNKKSGQFAWIQYLKYIEEIVPLLVSYEETVGGGALKENSLLMNRNKPNLSSNYYILKMMTIWAGIGFTAGLGIGFNLAETGMLGINRLGVLAVGALIAVGCGVLSSVIGFDIAKGIESKLDESQKENSVNENKHEFTREPHIRSNRPTLFGVRK
;
A
#
# COMPACT_ATOMS: atom_id res chain seq x y z
N MET A 1 -17.44 2.38 6.04
CA MET A 1 -16.57 3.09 6.98
C MET A 1 -15.76 2.01 7.70
N SER A 2 -14.45 2.16 7.85
CA SER A 2 -13.64 1.14 8.52
C SER A 2 -13.46 1.50 9.99
N ILE A 3 -14.05 0.69 10.85
CA ILE A 3 -14.01 0.82 12.31
C ILE A 3 -12.60 0.45 12.83
N ILE A 4 -11.93 -0.49 12.16
CA ILE A 4 -10.57 -0.93 12.47
C ILE A 4 -9.66 -0.75 11.27
N ILE A 5 -8.45 -0.25 11.50
CA ILE A 5 -7.39 -0.16 10.50
C ILE A 5 -6.19 -0.97 10.97
N ILE A 6 -5.65 -1.79 10.08
CA ILE A 6 -4.45 -2.59 10.32
C ILE A 6 -3.35 -2.10 9.40
N TYR A 7 -2.23 -1.67 9.98
CA TYR A 7 -0.97 -1.44 9.29
C TYR A 7 -0.02 -2.58 9.62
N THR A 8 0.52 -3.22 8.59
CA THR A 8 1.44 -4.34 8.77
C THR A 8 2.56 -4.29 7.76
N ASP A 9 3.79 -4.58 8.19
CA ASP A 9 4.85 -4.96 7.26
C ASP A 9 4.54 -6.31 6.61
N PHE A 10 5.25 -6.61 5.51
CA PHE A 10 5.15 -7.88 4.81
C PHE A 10 6.28 -8.88 5.13
N ASP A 11 7.54 -8.48 4.95
CA ASP A 11 8.68 -9.40 4.96
C ASP A 11 9.30 -9.50 6.35
N GLY A 12 9.02 -10.60 7.05
CA GLY A 12 9.44 -10.80 8.43
C GLY A 12 8.29 -10.55 9.42
N THR A 13 7.19 -9.96 8.95
CA THR A 13 5.94 -9.81 9.71
C THR A 13 4.87 -10.78 9.21
N ILE A 14 4.29 -10.55 8.02
CA ILE A 14 3.27 -11.45 7.42
C ILE A 14 3.91 -12.78 7.03
N THR A 15 5.04 -12.70 6.33
CA THR A 15 5.92 -13.85 6.07
C THR A 15 6.95 -13.96 7.19
N GLU A 16 7.62 -15.11 7.30
CA GLU A 16 8.64 -15.31 8.34
C GLU A 16 10.06 -14.94 7.88
N LYS A 17 10.23 -14.50 6.63
CA LYS A 17 11.52 -14.16 6.03
C LYS A 17 11.75 -12.65 6.11
N PRO A 18 12.73 -12.18 6.90
CA PRO A 18 13.04 -10.75 6.98
C PRO A 18 13.43 -10.16 5.62
N GLY A 19 12.93 -8.94 5.34
CA GLY A 19 13.03 -8.33 4.02
C GLY A 19 14.43 -7.98 3.51
N GLY A 20 15.41 -7.76 4.40
CA GLY A 20 16.70 -7.14 4.03
C GLY A 20 17.42 -7.76 2.82
N ASN A 21 17.53 -9.10 2.78
CA ASN A 21 18.16 -9.81 1.67
C ASN A 21 17.17 -10.64 0.83
N VAL A 22 15.87 -10.62 1.15
CA VAL A 22 14.89 -11.52 0.54
C VAL A 22 14.79 -11.30 -0.97
N VAL A 23 14.77 -10.03 -1.37
CA VAL A 23 14.64 -9.60 -2.77
C VAL A 23 15.82 -10.00 -3.64
N PHE A 24 16.94 -10.40 -3.04
CA PHE A 24 18.17 -10.79 -3.72
C PHE A 24 18.45 -12.28 -3.67
N THR A 25 17.57 -13.05 -3.04
CA THR A 25 17.66 -14.50 -3.05
C THR A 25 17.37 -15.05 -4.44
N GLU A 26 17.94 -16.22 -4.73
CA GLU A 26 17.72 -16.93 -5.99
C GLU A 26 16.24 -17.15 -6.28
N PHE A 27 15.47 -17.59 -5.28
CA PHE A 27 14.03 -17.78 -5.42
C PHE A 27 13.31 -16.49 -5.81
N TYR A 28 13.54 -15.38 -5.10
CA TYR A 28 12.88 -14.11 -5.44
C TYR A 28 13.29 -13.63 -6.83
N GLN A 29 14.59 -13.69 -7.16
CA GLN A 29 15.11 -13.28 -8.45
C GLN A 29 14.53 -14.12 -9.59
N SER A 30 14.23 -15.40 -9.35
CA SER A 30 13.57 -16.27 -10.33
C SER A 30 12.16 -15.80 -10.72
N LEU A 31 11.53 -14.93 -9.93
CA LEU A 31 10.23 -14.32 -10.22
C LEU A 31 10.32 -13.15 -11.22
N LEU A 32 11.53 -12.66 -11.50
CA LEU A 32 11.78 -11.53 -12.39
C LEU A 32 11.89 -12.01 -13.84
N ARG A 33 11.43 -11.18 -14.79
CA ARG A 33 11.59 -11.46 -16.21
C ARG A 33 13.07 -11.46 -16.61
N GLY A 34 13.44 -12.41 -17.46
CA GLY A 34 14.82 -12.54 -17.96
C GLY A 34 15.82 -13.02 -16.92
N TYR A 35 15.35 -13.60 -15.81
CA TYR A 35 16.19 -14.19 -14.78
C TYR A 35 17.25 -15.15 -15.36
N LYS A 36 18.48 -14.99 -14.87
CA LYS A 36 19.62 -15.88 -15.15
C LYS A 36 20.29 -16.23 -13.83
N GLU A 37 20.56 -17.52 -13.64
CA GLU A 37 21.25 -18.02 -12.45
C GLU A 37 22.59 -17.29 -12.24
N GLY A 38 22.89 -16.93 -10.99
CA GLY A 38 24.09 -16.18 -10.63
C GLY A 38 24.10 -14.69 -10.99
N VAL A 39 23.10 -14.17 -11.71
CA VAL A 39 23.01 -12.75 -12.07
C VAL A 39 21.99 -12.03 -11.19
N ARG A 40 22.47 -11.04 -10.41
CA ARG A 40 21.61 -10.23 -9.54
C ARG A 40 20.99 -9.09 -10.35
N GLN A 41 19.67 -9.08 -10.46
CA GLN A 41 18.89 -8.04 -11.13
C GLN A 41 18.37 -7.01 -10.13
N ASP A 42 18.19 -5.78 -10.62
CA ASP A 42 17.49 -4.74 -9.86
C ASP A 42 16.00 -5.12 -9.77
N TYR A 43 15.57 -5.52 -8.57
CA TYR A 43 14.21 -6.00 -8.34
C TYR A 43 13.14 -4.91 -8.42
N LYS A 44 13.49 -3.63 -8.28
CA LYS A 44 12.55 -2.50 -8.42
C LYS A 44 12.38 -2.10 -9.89
N ARG A 45 13.45 -2.23 -10.70
CA ARG A 45 13.43 -1.85 -12.12
C ARG A 45 13.07 -2.99 -13.07
N THR A 46 13.31 -4.23 -12.66
CA THR A 46 13.00 -5.40 -13.51
C THR A 46 11.53 -5.80 -13.32
N PRO A 47 10.73 -5.92 -14.38
CA PRO A 47 9.36 -6.41 -14.27
C PRO A 47 9.29 -7.84 -13.71
N MET A 48 8.27 -8.12 -12.90
CA MET A 48 7.95 -9.50 -12.53
C MET A 48 7.38 -10.26 -13.72
N LYS A 49 7.50 -11.59 -13.66
CA LYS A 49 6.80 -12.50 -14.57
C LYS A 49 5.29 -12.39 -14.42
N GLU A 50 4.55 -12.97 -15.35
CA GLU A 50 3.10 -13.04 -15.26
C GLU A 50 2.66 -13.88 -14.05
N LEU A 51 1.48 -13.56 -13.48
CA LEU A 51 1.01 -14.21 -12.25
C LEU A 51 0.90 -15.74 -12.38
N SER A 52 0.52 -16.24 -13.55
CA SER A 52 0.45 -17.69 -13.82
C SER A 52 1.83 -18.34 -13.77
N GLU A 53 2.85 -17.71 -14.36
CA GLU A 53 4.23 -18.20 -14.34
C GLU A 53 4.80 -18.13 -12.92
N ILE A 54 4.55 -17.04 -12.20
CA ILE A 54 4.93 -16.92 -10.79
C ILE A 54 4.30 -18.06 -9.99
N HIS A 55 3.00 -18.33 -10.16
CA HIS A 55 2.32 -19.40 -9.44
C HIS A 55 2.97 -20.77 -9.70
N SER A 56 3.32 -21.08 -10.96
CA SER A 56 4.05 -22.30 -11.29
C SER A 56 5.44 -22.36 -10.63
N ILE A 57 6.14 -21.24 -10.49
CA ILE A 57 7.43 -21.19 -9.78
C ILE A 57 7.24 -21.46 -8.28
N PHE A 58 6.20 -20.91 -7.66
CA PHE A 58 5.86 -21.22 -6.27
C PHE A 58 5.51 -22.70 -6.09
N GLU A 59 4.67 -23.28 -6.97
CA GLU A 59 4.34 -24.70 -6.90
C GLU A 59 5.56 -25.60 -7.12
N ALA A 60 6.46 -25.24 -8.03
CA ALA A 60 7.70 -25.98 -8.24
C ALA A 60 8.63 -25.93 -7.01
N LYS A 61 8.66 -24.80 -6.30
CA LYS A 61 9.51 -24.60 -5.13
C LYS A 61 8.96 -25.23 -3.85
N PHE A 62 7.65 -25.10 -3.64
CA PHE A 62 6.99 -25.37 -2.37
C PHE A 62 5.93 -26.49 -2.45
N GLY A 63 5.69 -27.03 -3.65
CA GLY A 63 4.58 -27.94 -3.90
C GLY A 63 3.23 -27.21 -4.03
N LYS A 64 2.19 -27.98 -4.37
CA LYS A 64 0.83 -27.46 -4.47
C LYS A 64 0.26 -27.13 -3.09
N TYR A 65 -0.24 -25.90 -2.91
CA TYR A 65 -0.87 -25.49 -1.66
C TYR A 65 -2.22 -26.19 -1.46
N ASN A 66 -2.48 -26.70 -0.25
CA ASN A 66 -3.73 -27.34 0.15
C ASN A 66 -3.85 -27.35 1.68
N GLU A 67 -4.97 -27.86 2.22
CA GLU A 67 -5.24 -27.91 3.66
C GLU A 67 -4.19 -28.72 4.47
N ASN A 68 -3.49 -29.65 3.83
CA ASN A 68 -2.45 -30.49 4.42
C ASN A 68 -1.03 -30.02 4.06
N PHE A 69 -0.86 -28.74 3.72
CA PHE A 69 0.43 -28.19 3.30
C PHE A 69 1.53 -28.37 4.35
N GLN A 70 2.72 -28.80 3.90
CA GLN A 70 3.83 -29.11 4.81
C GLN A 70 4.72 -27.88 5.08
N TYR A 71 4.57 -27.31 6.27
CA TYR A 71 5.34 -26.13 6.72
C TYR A 71 6.75 -26.46 7.27
N LYS A 72 7.41 -27.50 6.74
CA LYS A 72 8.75 -27.94 7.21
C LYS A 72 9.81 -27.92 6.12
N GLN A 73 9.44 -27.54 4.90
CA GLN A 73 10.35 -27.52 3.77
C GLN A 73 11.34 -26.36 3.83
N LYS A 74 12.44 -26.48 3.08
CA LYS A 74 13.42 -25.41 2.94
C LYS A 74 12.75 -24.16 2.36
N ASP A 75 13.19 -23.00 2.81
CA ASP A 75 12.69 -21.69 2.35
C ASP A 75 11.20 -21.46 2.67
N ILE A 76 10.59 -22.24 3.57
CA ILE A 76 9.19 -22.04 3.99
C ILE A 76 8.92 -20.64 4.54
N SER A 77 9.94 -19.96 5.05
CA SER A 77 9.83 -18.61 5.60
C SER A 77 9.44 -17.55 4.57
N PHE A 78 9.57 -17.82 3.26
CA PHE A 78 9.02 -16.94 2.21
C PHE A 78 7.49 -16.89 2.19
N LEU A 79 6.83 -17.84 2.85
CA LEU A 79 5.38 -17.94 2.93
C LEU A 79 4.85 -17.43 4.28
N MET A 80 3.56 -17.12 4.31
CA MET A 80 2.82 -16.90 5.55
C MET A 80 2.73 -18.20 6.34
N ASN A 81 2.92 -18.13 7.66
CA ASN A 81 2.65 -19.28 8.52
C ASN A 81 1.14 -19.57 8.62
N PRO A 82 0.73 -20.77 9.07
CA PRO A 82 -0.68 -21.18 9.10
C PRO A 82 -1.57 -20.21 9.89
N ASN A 83 -1.03 -19.63 10.96
CA ASN A 83 -1.77 -18.72 11.83
C ASN A 83 -2.02 -17.36 11.14
N ALA A 84 -1.04 -16.84 10.39
CA ALA A 84 -1.19 -15.66 9.55
C ALA A 84 -2.22 -15.91 8.44
N VAL A 85 -2.15 -17.06 7.74
CA VAL A 85 -3.13 -17.44 6.71
C VAL A 85 -4.54 -17.43 7.29
N LYS A 86 -4.75 -18.09 8.43
CA LYS A 86 -6.05 -18.13 9.12
C LYS A 86 -6.53 -16.73 9.54
N PHE A 87 -5.62 -15.90 10.03
CA PHE A 87 -5.92 -14.51 10.39
C PHE A 87 -6.43 -13.73 9.18
N PHE A 88 -5.66 -13.69 8.08
CA PHE A 88 -6.01 -12.89 6.91
C PHE A 88 -7.29 -13.38 6.21
N HIS A 89 -7.53 -14.69 6.09
CA HIS A 89 -8.80 -15.19 5.55
C HIS A 89 -10.01 -14.70 6.34
N LYS A 90 -9.87 -14.55 7.66
CA LYS A 90 -10.96 -14.09 8.52
C LYS A 90 -11.16 -12.58 8.42
N ILE A 91 -10.09 -11.80 8.52
CA ILE A 91 -10.19 -10.34 8.55
C ILE A 91 -10.49 -9.72 7.18
N LEU A 92 -10.00 -10.29 6.08
CA LEU A 92 -10.24 -9.76 4.73
C LEU A 92 -11.69 -9.96 4.24
N ARG A 93 -12.51 -10.69 4.98
CA ARG A 93 -13.94 -10.83 4.69
C ARG A 93 -14.80 -9.83 5.46
N ASN A 94 -14.20 -9.05 6.35
CA ASN A 94 -14.91 -8.08 7.17
C ASN A 94 -14.80 -6.67 6.56
N PRO A 95 -15.90 -6.06 6.09
CA PRO A 95 -15.87 -4.73 5.46
C PRO A 95 -15.54 -3.60 6.45
N ASP A 96 -15.65 -3.83 7.76
CA ASP A 96 -15.36 -2.85 8.80
C ASP A 96 -13.87 -2.81 9.16
N ILE A 97 -13.06 -3.68 8.55
CA ILE A 97 -11.61 -3.77 8.77
C ILE A 97 -10.87 -3.41 7.49
N ALA A 98 -10.10 -2.33 7.51
CA ALA A 98 -9.16 -2.01 6.45
C ALA A 98 -7.79 -2.63 6.72
N VAL A 99 -7.25 -3.37 5.74
CA VAL A 99 -5.93 -4.00 5.84
C VAL A 99 -4.96 -3.30 4.90
N ASN A 100 -3.94 -2.67 5.49
CA ASN A 100 -2.92 -1.91 4.79
C ASN A 100 -1.55 -2.58 5.00
N ILE A 101 -0.98 -3.11 3.93
CA ILE A 101 0.38 -3.63 3.93
C ILE A 101 1.32 -2.49 3.55
N VAL A 102 2.25 -2.13 4.43
CA VAL A 102 3.22 -1.04 4.23
C VAL A 102 4.61 -1.63 4.12
N THR A 103 5.18 -1.65 2.92
CA THR A 103 6.34 -2.47 2.59
C THR A 103 7.37 -1.75 1.73
N LYS A 104 8.60 -2.27 1.73
CA LYS A 104 9.64 -1.96 0.73
C LYS A 104 9.64 -2.95 -0.44
N ASN A 105 8.90 -4.07 -0.32
CA ASN A 105 8.74 -5.04 -1.39
C ASN A 105 7.83 -4.49 -2.48
N ARG A 106 7.28 -5.34 -3.35
CA ARG A 106 6.44 -4.93 -4.47
C ARG A 106 5.07 -5.59 -4.44
N VAL A 107 4.07 -4.87 -4.92
CA VAL A 107 2.67 -5.30 -4.91
C VAL A 107 2.45 -6.65 -5.58
N GLU A 108 3.16 -6.94 -6.67
CA GLU A 108 2.99 -8.16 -7.45
C GLU A 108 3.45 -9.40 -6.66
N TYR A 109 4.57 -9.29 -5.93
CA TYR A 109 5.08 -10.36 -5.08
C TYR A 109 4.11 -10.67 -3.94
N ILE A 110 3.62 -9.63 -3.27
CA ILE A 110 2.67 -9.78 -2.16
C ILE A 110 1.42 -10.50 -2.66
N LYS A 111 0.82 -10.02 -3.77
CA LYS A 111 -0.36 -10.66 -4.36
C LYS A 111 -0.09 -12.11 -4.76
N ALA A 112 1.09 -12.43 -5.27
CA ALA A 112 1.46 -13.80 -5.61
C ALA A 112 1.55 -14.72 -4.39
N VAL A 113 2.12 -14.26 -3.28
CA VAL A 113 2.17 -15.04 -2.02
C VAL A 113 0.76 -15.32 -1.50
N PHE A 114 -0.10 -14.30 -1.45
CA PHE A 114 -1.51 -14.47 -1.08
C PHE A 114 -2.22 -15.44 -2.03
N ARG A 115 -2.08 -15.26 -3.35
CA ARG A 115 -2.74 -16.13 -4.34
C ARG A 115 -2.28 -17.58 -4.22
N TYR A 116 -0.97 -17.80 -4.04
CA TYR A 116 -0.42 -19.14 -3.85
C TYR A 116 -1.00 -19.83 -2.61
N GLN A 117 -1.18 -19.09 -1.51
CA GLN A 117 -1.72 -19.64 -0.25
C GLN A 117 -3.26 -19.67 -0.19
N GLY A 118 -3.93 -19.70 -1.35
CA GLY A 118 -5.36 -19.99 -1.44
C GLY A 118 -6.30 -18.79 -1.27
N PHE A 119 -5.78 -17.56 -1.28
CA PHE A 119 -6.63 -16.37 -1.21
C PHE A 119 -7.32 -16.10 -2.56
N SER A 120 -8.61 -15.82 -2.49
CA SER A 120 -9.43 -15.45 -3.64
C SER A 120 -9.09 -14.04 -4.14
N ASP A 121 -9.43 -13.73 -5.39
CA ASP A 121 -9.26 -12.36 -5.92
C ASP A 121 -10.08 -11.34 -5.14
N ALA A 122 -11.25 -11.74 -4.63
CA ALA A 122 -12.09 -10.90 -3.78
C ALA A 122 -11.38 -10.53 -2.47
N GLU A 123 -10.73 -11.48 -1.80
CA GLU A 123 -9.94 -11.24 -0.59
C GLU A 123 -8.69 -10.39 -0.88
N ILE A 124 -7.95 -10.71 -1.95
CA ILE A 124 -6.76 -9.96 -2.35
C ILE A 124 -7.10 -8.50 -2.68
N ASN A 125 -8.26 -8.25 -3.29
CA ASN A 125 -8.71 -6.91 -3.63
C ASN A 125 -9.13 -6.06 -2.41
N GLN A 126 -9.27 -6.64 -1.22
CA GLN A 126 -9.46 -5.89 0.03
C GLN A 126 -8.14 -5.33 0.59
N LEU A 127 -6.99 -5.80 0.11
CA LEU A 127 -5.69 -5.30 0.53
C LEU A 127 -5.41 -3.94 -0.10
N THR A 128 -5.04 -2.98 0.74
CA THR A 128 -4.33 -1.78 0.29
C THR A 128 -2.84 -2.01 0.50
N ILE A 129 -2.03 -1.83 -0.54
CA ILE A 129 -0.59 -2.09 -0.50
C ILE A 129 0.14 -0.79 -0.81
N PHE A 130 0.94 -0.32 0.15
CA PHE A 130 1.83 0.81 0.02
C PHE A 130 3.26 0.30 -0.13
N ASP A 131 3.85 0.47 -1.32
CA ASP A 131 5.16 -0.08 -1.69
C ASP A 131 6.22 0.98 -2.01
N SER A 132 5.98 2.22 -1.54
CA SER A 132 6.91 3.35 -1.67
C SER A 132 8.23 3.11 -0.94
N GLY A 133 8.17 2.36 0.17
CA GLY A 133 9.27 2.14 1.10
C GLY A 133 9.45 3.21 2.18
N ASP A 134 8.66 4.30 2.15
CA ASP A 134 8.58 5.31 3.21
C ASP A 134 7.32 5.10 4.05
N LYS A 135 7.46 4.29 5.10
CA LYS A 135 6.30 3.88 5.91
C LYS A 135 5.66 5.01 6.68
N PHE A 136 6.45 5.99 7.14
CA PHE A 136 5.89 7.15 7.81
C PHE A 136 5.03 7.95 6.84
N PHE A 137 5.55 8.23 5.64
CA PHE A 137 4.81 8.97 4.62
C PHE A 137 3.52 8.25 4.20
N ASP A 138 3.60 6.95 3.93
CA ASP A 138 2.45 6.15 3.47
C ASP A 138 1.32 6.15 4.49
N VAL A 139 1.63 5.85 5.76
CA VAL A 139 0.65 5.84 6.84
C VAL A 139 0.12 7.25 7.12
N ASN A 140 1.00 8.25 7.19
CA ASN A 140 0.60 9.62 7.50
C ASN A 140 -0.27 10.21 6.39
N SER A 141 0.06 9.94 5.13
CA SER A 141 -0.72 10.39 3.98
C SER A 141 -2.09 9.73 3.95
N GLN A 142 -2.18 8.41 4.17
CA GLN A 142 -3.47 7.71 4.22
C GLN A 142 -4.39 8.31 5.30
N LEU A 143 -3.88 8.46 6.53
CA LEU A 143 -4.69 8.91 7.67
C LEU A 143 -5.11 10.38 7.52
N ALA A 144 -4.25 11.23 6.96
CA ALA A 144 -4.57 12.64 6.73
C ALA A 144 -5.72 12.85 5.72
N HIS A 145 -5.94 11.89 4.81
CA HIS A 145 -7.05 11.93 3.85
C HIS A 145 -8.29 11.17 4.33
N GLN A 146 -8.21 10.52 5.49
CA GLN A 146 -9.33 9.76 6.04
C GLN A 146 -10.38 10.72 6.59
N LYS A 147 -11.63 10.58 6.12
CA LYS A 147 -12.75 11.44 6.57
C LYS A 147 -13.20 11.10 7.99
N ASP A 148 -13.31 9.81 8.28
CA ASP A 148 -13.84 9.30 9.55
C ASP A 148 -12.71 8.66 10.35
N LYS A 149 -12.56 9.03 11.63
CA LYS A 149 -11.53 8.46 12.49
C LYS A 149 -11.85 7.00 12.81
N ALA A 150 -10.87 6.10 12.68
CA ALA A 150 -11.04 4.71 13.10
C ALA A 150 -11.10 4.59 14.63
N ASN A 151 -11.84 3.62 15.13
CA ASN A 151 -11.93 3.35 16.58
C ASN A 151 -10.68 2.63 17.10
N ARG A 152 -10.01 1.87 16.23
CA ARG A 152 -8.78 1.16 16.57
C ARG A 152 -7.80 1.06 15.42
N ILE A 153 -6.52 1.27 15.72
CA ILE A 153 -5.41 1.05 14.80
C ILE A 153 -4.50 -0.06 15.33
N TYR A 154 -4.20 -1.03 14.47
CA TYR A 154 -3.16 -2.03 14.70
C TYR A 154 -1.91 -1.68 13.89
N ILE A 155 -0.73 -1.85 14.50
CA ILE A 155 0.56 -1.63 13.84
C ILE A 155 1.45 -2.84 14.09
N LEU A 156 1.86 -3.55 13.05
CA LEU A 156 2.67 -4.76 13.14
C LEU A 156 3.90 -4.63 12.24
N ASP A 157 5.09 -4.79 12.81
CA ASP A 157 6.34 -4.73 12.05
C ASP A 157 7.46 -5.42 12.84
N ASP A 158 8.31 -6.20 12.19
CA ASP A 158 9.43 -6.88 12.83
C ASP A 158 10.66 -5.98 12.99
N SER A 159 10.78 -4.95 12.16
CA SER A 159 11.80 -3.93 12.30
C SER A 159 11.35 -2.85 13.29
N GLU A 160 12.11 -2.68 14.38
CA GLU A 160 11.81 -1.66 15.39
C GLU A 160 11.80 -0.25 14.80
N ALA A 161 12.75 0.06 13.89
CA ALA A 161 12.81 1.36 13.24
C ALA A 161 11.57 1.64 12.38
N GLU A 162 11.17 0.67 11.56
CA GLU A 162 10.00 0.80 10.66
C GLU A 162 8.68 0.81 11.45
N TYR A 163 8.60 0.03 12.54
CA TYR A 163 7.52 0.08 13.51
C TYR A 163 7.35 1.49 14.10
N ILE A 164 8.45 2.10 14.56
CA ILE A 164 8.45 3.45 15.15
C ILE A 164 7.97 4.49 14.14
N GLU A 165 8.39 4.38 12.88
CA GLU A 165 7.96 5.28 11.81
C GLU A 165 6.43 5.21 11.59
N MET A 166 5.86 4.01 11.49
CA MET A 166 4.39 3.86 11.39
C MET A 166 3.67 4.34 12.66
N PHE A 167 4.22 4.04 13.85
CA PHE A 167 3.66 4.48 15.12
C PHE A 167 3.63 6.01 15.23
N ARG A 168 4.72 6.68 14.83
CA ARG A 168 4.81 8.15 14.78
C ARG A 168 3.79 8.74 13.83
N ALA A 169 3.61 8.16 12.64
CA ALA A 169 2.60 8.60 11.68
C ALA A 169 1.18 8.51 12.26
N VAL A 170 0.85 7.42 12.94
CA VAL A 170 -0.45 7.25 13.60
C VAL A 170 -0.66 8.28 14.72
N LYS A 171 0.36 8.51 15.55
CA LYS A 171 0.31 9.55 16.61
C LYS A 171 0.13 10.95 16.05
N ASN A 172 0.81 11.28 14.96
CA ASN A 172 0.69 12.58 14.28
C ASN A 172 -0.72 12.86 13.76
N ASN A 173 -1.53 11.81 13.55
CA ASN A 173 -2.93 11.90 13.12
C ASN A 173 -3.91 11.82 14.30
N GLY A 174 -3.47 12.13 15.52
CA GLY A 174 -4.34 12.35 16.68
C GLY A 174 -4.88 11.09 17.37
N TYR A 175 -4.29 9.92 17.08
CA TYR A 175 -4.65 8.68 17.77
C TYR A 175 -3.94 8.58 19.13
N ASN A 176 -4.71 8.30 20.19
CA ASN A 176 -4.18 8.13 21.54
C ASN A 176 -3.74 6.69 21.81
N GLU A 177 -3.10 6.44 22.95
CA GLU A 177 -2.57 5.10 23.30
C GLU A 177 -3.64 4.02 23.43
N LYS A 178 -4.86 4.39 23.84
CA LYS A 178 -5.96 3.43 23.99
C LYS A 178 -6.53 3.00 22.64
N GLU A 179 -6.38 3.83 21.61
CA GLU A 179 -6.82 3.56 20.23
C GLU A 179 -5.79 2.76 19.43
N ILE A 180 -4.52 2.70 19.87
CA ILE A 180 -3.43 2.05 19.14
C ILE A 180 -3.08 0.70 19.78
N ARG A 181 -2.89 -0.33 18.97
CA ARG A 181 -2.35 -1.64 19.35
C ARG A 181 -1.13 -1.94 18.49
N GLY A 182 0.05 -1.66 19.04
CA GLY A 182 1.32 -1.88 18.36
C GLY A 182 1.99 -3.19 18.78
N TYR A 183 2.53 -3.92 17.81
CA TYR A 183 3.21 -5.19 18.00
C TYR A 183 4.51 -5.20 17.18
N ASN A 184 5.64 -4.88 17.84
CA ASN A 184 6.96 -5.17 17.30
C ASN A 184 7.45 -6.52 17.83
N LYS A 185 7.58 -7.51 16.93
CA LYS A 185 7.96 -8.89 17.25
C LYS A 185 8.94 -9.41 16.21
N LYS A 186 9.84 -10.30 16.60
CA LYS A 186 10.72 -10.94 15.62
C LYS A 186 9.90 -11.81 14.66
N SER A 187 10.46 -12.08 13.49
CA SER A 187 9.82 -12.96 12.50
C SER A 187 9.46 -14.32 13.09
N GLY A 188 8.24 -14.78 12.78
CA GLY A 188 7.66 -16.00 13.34
C GLY A 188 7.10 -15.87 14.77
N GLN A 189 7.25 -14.72 15.44
CA GLN A 189 6.78 -14.52 16.84
C GLN A 189 5.48 -13.72 16.96
N PHE A 190 4.83 -13.38 15.84
CA PHE A 190 3.55 -12.69 15.84
C PHE A 190 2.42 -13.63 16.27
N ALA A 191 1.68 -13.25 17.31
CA ALA A 191 0.59 -14.04 17.87
C ALA A 191 -0.72 -13.83 17.08
N TRP A 192 -0.72 -14.15 15.78
CA TRP A 192 -1.83 -13.88 14.85
C TRP A 192 -3.21 -14.33 15.36
N ILE A 193 -3.31 -15.52 15.94
CA ILE A 193 -4.59 -16.03 16.49
C ILE A 193 -5.07 -15.23 17.70
N GLN A 194 -4.14 -14.76 18.53
CA GLN A 194 -4.48 -13.90 19.66
C GLN A 194 -4.96 -12.53 19.18
N TYR A 195 -4.31 -11.96 18.16
CA TYR A 195 -4.75 -10.71 17.54
C TYR A 195 -6.13 -10.85 16.91
N LEU A 196 -6.40 -11.98 16.24
CA LEU A 196 -7.72 -12.28 15.70
C LEU A 196 -8.78 -12.27 16.81
N LYS A 197 -8.53 -12.98 17.91
CA LYS A 197 -9.45 -13.04 19.06
C LYS A 197 -9.78 -11.66 19.60
N TYR A 198 -8.76 -10.80 19.78
CA TYR A 198 -8.96 -9.43 20.25
C TYR A 198 -9.80 -8.58 19.30
N ILE A 199 -9.64 -8.76 17.99
CA ILE A 199 -10.42 -8.06 16.98
C ILE A 199 -11.87 -8.55 17.01
N GLU A 200 -12.09 -9.86 17.06
CA GLU A 200 -13.43 -10.45 17.10
C GLU A 200 -14.22 -10.06 18.35
N GLU A 201 -13.55 -9.86 19.49
CA GLU A 201 -14.19 -9.40 20.74
C GLU A 201 -14.68 -7.95 20.67
N ILE A 202 -14.01 -7.08 19.91
CA ILE A 202 -14.33 -5.64 19.88
C ILE A 202 -15.23 -5.23 18.72
N VAL A 203 -15.19 -5.91 17.58
CA VAL A 203 -15.96 -5.52 16.40
C VAL A 203 -17.47 -5.42 16.71
N PRO A 204 -18.12 -6.40 17.37
CA PRO A 204 -19.55 -6.30 17.68
C PRO A 204 -19.88 -5.12 18.61
N LEU A 205 -18.97 -4.79 19.54
CA LEU A 205 -19.14 -3.69 20.49
C LEU A 205 -19.07 -2.33 19.79
N LEU A 206 -18.23 -2.22 18.77
CA LEU A 206 -18.06 -0.97 18.03
C LEU A 206 -19.23 -0.73 17.06
N VAL A 207 -19.71 -1.78 16.39
CA VAL A 207 -20.90 -1.70 15.52
C VAL A 207 -22.15 -1.31 16.31
N SER A 208 -22.39 -1.94 17.46
CA SER A 208 -23.56 -1.63 18.30
C SER A 208 -23.50 -0.23 18.93
N TYR A 209 -22.31 0.28 19.26
CA TYR A 209 -22.15 1.65 19.74
C TYR A 209 -22.49 2.69 18.67
N GLU A 210 -22.07 2.48 17.41
CA GLU A 210 -22.44 3.39 16.32
C GLU A 210 -23.95 3.39 16.04
N GLU A 211 -24.60 2.23 16.12
CA GLU A 211 -26.05 2.13 15.93
C GLU A 211 -26.84 2.82 17.07
N THR A 212 -26.33 2.78 18.30
CA THR A 212 -26.99 3.39 19.46
C THR A 212 -26.76 4.90 19.57
N VAL A 213 -25.64 5.41 19.06
CA VAL A 213 -25.29 6.84 19.12
C VAL A 213 -25.67 7.59 17.83
N GLY A 214 -25.82 6.90 16.69
CA GLY A 214 -26.16 7.50 15.39
C GLY A 214 -27.50 7.07 14.77
N GLY A 215 -28.31 6.26 15.44
CA GLY A 215 -29.48 5.58 14.87
C GLY A 215 -30.82 6.31 14.99
N GLY A 216 -30.93 7.53 14.45
CA GLY A 216 -32.20 8.21 14.22
C GLY A 216 -32.16 8.97 12.91
N ALA A 217 -32.49 8.28 11.81
CA ALA A 217 -32.47 8.76 10.43
C ALA A 217 -31.08 8.85 9.77
N LEU A 218 -30.73 7.81 8.98
CA LEU A 218 -29.92 7.88 7.73
C LEU A 218 -29.47 6.48 7.25
N LYS A 219 -30.33 5.45 7.29
CA LYS A 219 -29.94 4.09 6.86
C LYS A 219 -30.57 3.58 5.57
N GLU A 220 -31.12 4.44 4.71
CA GLU A 220 -31.78 3.98 3.47
C GLU A 220 -31.18 4.45 2.12
N ASN A 221 -30.13 5.28 2.07
CA ASN A 221 -29.63 5.81 0.78
C ASN A 221 -28.15 5.53 0.44
N SER A 222 -27.43 4.64 1.14
CA SER A 222 -25.98 4.48 0.92
C SER A 222 -25.55 3.43 -0.13
N LEU A 223 -26.48 2.79 -0.85
CA LEU A 223 -26.13 1.75 -1.83
C LEU A 223 -25.75 2.25 -3.23
N LEU A 224 -25.68 3.56 -3.47
CA LEU A 224 -25.22 4.13 -4.74
C LEU A 224 -24.44 5.43 -4.49
N MET A 225 -23.15 5.33 -4.16
CA MET A 225 -22.23 6.45 -4.39
C MET A 225 -20.91 6.02 -5.02
N ASN A 226 -20.96 6.14 -6.34
CA ASN A 226 -19.92 6.42 -7.32
C ASN A 226 -18.53 6.82 -6.76
N ARG A 227 -17.50 6.09 -7.23
CA ARG A 227 -16.08 6.37 -7.03
C ARG A 227 -15.68 7.63 -7.81
N ASN A 228 -15.70 8.78 -7.14
CA ASN A 228 -14.94 9.94 -7.61
C ASN A 228 -13.65 10.06 -6.78
N LYS A 229 -12.52 9.71 -7.41
CA LYS A 229 -11.18 10.12 -6.95
C LYS A 229 -11.18 11.66 -6.87
N PRO A 230 -10.80 12.28 -5.74
CA PRO A 230 -10.59 13.71 -5.72
C PRO A 230 -9.36 14.05 -6.57
N ASN A 231 -9.55 14.83 -7.63
CA ASN A 231 -8.47 15.57 -8.26
C ASN A 231 -7.94 16.57 -7.23
N LEU A 232 -6.75 16.32 -6.68
CA LEU A 232 -6.01 17.32 -5.93
C LEU A 232 -5.72 18.50 -6.86
N SER A 233 -5.96 19.73 -6.40
CA SER A 233 -5.48 20.90 -7.13
C SER A 233 -3.95 20.90 -7.14
N SER A 234 -3.36 20.80 -8.34
CA SER A 234 -1.92 20.69 -8.63
C SER A 234 -1.05 21.68 -7.82
N ASN A 235 -1.55 22.89 -7.57
CA ASN A 235 -0.86 23.94 -6.80
C ASN A 235 -0.46 23.54 -5.38
N TYR A 236 -1.23 22.69 -4.68
CA TYR A 236 -0.91 22.29 -3.30
C TYR A 236 0.23 21.27 -3.25
N TYR A 237 0.26 20.34 -4.21
CA TYR A 237 1.30 19.33 -4.32
C TYR A 237 2.66 19.95 -4.66
N ILE A 238 2.68 20.87 -5.64
CA ILE A 238 3.87 21.63 -6.01
C ILE A 238 4.43 22.40 -4.80
N LEU A 239 3.59 23.13 -4.06
CA LEU A 239 4.03 23.93 -2.92
C LEU A 239 4.63 23.08 -1.78
N LYS A 240 4.03 21.90 -1.53
CA LYS A 240 4.52 20.96 -0.52
C LYS A 240 5.88 20.37 -0.90
N MET A 241 6.06 20.00 -2.17
CA MET A 241 7.34 19.49 -2.67
C MET A 241 8.44 20.55 -2.60
N MET A 242 8.15 21.80 -2.98
CA MET A 242 9.11 22.90 -2.85
C MET A 242 9.59 23.09 -1.41
N THR A 243 8.70 22.97 -0.44
CA THR A 243 9.02 23.16 0.99
C THR A 243 9.91 22.03 1.52
N ILE A 244 9.63 20.77 1.14
CA ILE A 244 10.44 19.61 1.56
C ILE A 244 11.87 19.73 1.01
N TRP A 245 11.99 20.03 -0.29
CA TRP A 245 13.30 20.15 -0.93
C TRP A 245 14.09 21.37 -0.43
N ALA A 246 13.43 22.48 -0.12
CA ALA A 246 14.07 23.62 0.53
C ALA A 246 14.65 23.23 1.91
N GLY A 247 13.91 22.45 2.71
CA GLY A 247 14.37 21.95 4.00
C GLY A 247 15.61 21.06 3.89
N ILE A 248 15.62 20.13 2.93
CA ILE A 248 16.77 19.24 2.66
C ILE A 248 18.00 20.04 2.21
N GLY A 249 17.82 21.00 1.29
CA GLY A 249 18.91 21.85 0.82
C GLY A 249 19.51 22.71 1.95
N PHE A 250 18.65 23.24 2.83
CA PHE A 250 19.08 24.04 3.98
C PHE A 250 19.90 23.23 4.99
N THR A 251 19.46 22.02 5.34
CA THR A 251 20.18 21.17 6.29
C THR A 251 21.53 20.69 5.75
N ALA A 252 21.58 20.33 4.47
CA ALA A 252 22.82 19.97 3.79
C ALA A 252 23.82 21.15 3.77
N GLY A 253 23.34 22.36 3.45
CA GLY A 253 24.17 23.55 3.43
C GLY A 253 24.73 23.93 4.80
N LEU A 254 23.94 23.78 5.88
CA LEU A 254 24.43 23.95 7.25
C LEU A 254 25.53 22.94 7.59
N GLY A 255 25.35 21.67 7.24
CA GLY A 255 26.35 20.63 7.48
C GLY A 255 27.70 20.94 6.80
N ILE A 256 27.66 21.41 5.55
CA ILE A 256 28.87 21.85 4.83
C ILE A 256 29.50 23.07 5.52
N GLY A 257 28.68 24.05 5.93
CA GLY A 257 29.15 25.25 6.64
C GLY A 257 29.87 24.92 7.95
N PHE A 258 29.35 23.99 8.75
CA PHE A 258 29.99 23.54 9.99
C PHE A 258 31.30 22.78 9.73
N ASN A 259 31.36 21.91 8.72
CA ASN A 259 32.58 21.20 8.37
C ASN A 259 33.69 22.15 7.86
N LEU A 260 33.33 23.20 7.12
CA LEU A 260 34.28 24.25 6.70
C LEU A 260 34.77 25.11 7.87
N ALA A 261 33.93 25.29 8.90
CA ALA A 261 34.31 25.96 10.15
C ALA A 261 35.39 25.20 10.90
N GLU A 262 35.20 23.90 11.04
CA GLU A 262 36.04 23.02 11.86
C GLU A 262 37.40 22.78 11.23
N THR A 263 37.47 22.74 9.90
CA THR A 263 38.72 22.56 9.15
C THR A 263 39.60 23.81 9.08
N GLY A 264 39.17 24.95 9.62
CA GLY A 264 39.98 26.18 9.71
C GLY A 264 40.33 26.80 8.36
N MET A 265 39.68 26.37 7.27
CA MET A 265 40.00 26.76 5.90
C MET A 265 39.67 28.23 5.59
N LEU A 266 38.94 28.91 6.48
CA LEU A 266 38.62 30.33 6.43
C LEU A 266 39.10 30.95 7.75
N GLY A 267 40.27 31.63 7.73
CA GLY A 267 40.88 32.29 8.88
C GLY A 267 40.14 33.53 9.40
N ILE A 268 38.80 33.50 9.40
CA ILE A 268 37.92 34.61 9.74
C ILE A 268 37.20 34.27 11.05
N ASN A 269 37.03 35.26 11.93
CA ASN A 269 36.28 35.20 13.18
C ASN A 269 35.01 34.34 13.06
N ARG A 270 34.63 33.59 14.13
CA ARG A 270 33.48 32.67 14.18
C ARG A 270 32.17 33.23 13.60
N LEU A 271 31.97 34.54 13.66
CA LEU A 271 30.85 35.25 13.04
C LEU A 271 30.86 35.22 11.50
N GLY A 272 32.04 35.33 10.87
CA GLY A 272 32.19 35.25 9.42
C GLY A 272 31.89 33.85 8.87
N VAL A 273 32.29 32.81 9.60
CA VAL A 273 31.99 31.41 9.25
C VAL A 273 30.49 31.14 9.32
N LEU A 274 29.80 31.62 10.36
CA LEU A 274 28.35 31.50 10.47
C LEU A 274 27.62 32.22 9.33
N ALA A 275 28.11 33.40 8.92
CA ALA A 275 27.54 34.14 7.79
C ALA A 275 27.71 33.38 6.46
N VAL A 276 28.89 32.78 6.23
CA VAL A 276 29.14 31.95 5.03
C VAL A 276 28.28 30.68 5.04
N GLY A 277 28.17 30.01 6.19
CA GLY A 277 27.31 28.83 6.33
C GLY A 277 25.82 29.13 6.09
N ALA A 278 25.32 30.26 6.59
CA ALA A 278 23.96 30.71 6.34
C ALA A 278 23.73 31.02 4.85
N LEU A 279 24.67 31.68 4.18
CA LEU A 279 24.60 31.96 2.74
C LEU A 279 24.57 30.68 1.90
N ILE A 280 25.39 29.68 2.24
CA ILE A 280 25.39 28.37 1.58
C ILE A 280 24.05 27.66 1.81
N ALA A 281 23.53 27.65 3.05
CA ALA A 281 22.26 27.02 3.38
C ALA A 281 21.08 27.65 2.63
N VAL A 282 21.02 28.98 2.52
CA VAL A 282 20.01 29.68 1.73
C VAL A 282 20.15 29.35 0.23
N GLY A 283 21.37 29.38 -0.31
CA GLY A 283 21.62 29.04 -1.72
C GLY A 283 21.22 27.61 -2.08
N CYS A 284 21.59 26.64 -1.24
CA CYS A 284 21.22 25.23 -1.41
C CYS A 284 19.71 25.01 -1.26
N GLY A 285 19.04 25.71 -0.34
CA GLY A 285 17.59 25.66 -0.17
C GLY A 285 16.83 26.15 -1.42
N VAL A 286 17.24 27.29 -1.97
CA VAL A 286 16.63 27.84 -3.20
C VAL A 286 16.86 26.92 -4.39
N LEU A 287 18.09 26.47 -4.65
CA LEU A 287 18.39 25.56 -5.76
C LEU A 287 17.60 24.24 -5.65
N SER A 288 17.52 23.67 -4.46
CA SER A 288 16.78 22.43 -4.22
C SER A 288 15.28 22.62 -4.44
N SER A 289 14.71 23.78 -4.07
CA SER A 289 13.29 24.08 -4.32
C SER A 289 12.94 24.19 -5.81
N VAL A 290 13.86 24.71 -6.64
CA VAL A 290 13.69 24.77 -8.10
C VAL A 290 13.71 23.36 -8.70
N ILE A 291 14.64 22.52 -8.27
CA ILE A 291 14.71 21.11 -8.70
C ILE A 291 13.43 20.37 -8.27
N GLY A 292 12.96 20.58 -7.04
CA GLY A 292 11.72 20.02 -6.53
C GLY A 292 10.49 20.45 -7.35
N PHE A 293 10.46 21.71 -7.80
CA PHE A 293 9.42 22.24 -8.67
C PHE A 293 9.42 21.59 -10.06
N ASP A 294 10.58 21.45 -10.68
CA ASP A 294 10.70 20.81 -12.01
C ASP A 294 10.32 19.33 -11.96
N ILE A 295 10.70 18.61 -10.90
CA ILE A 295 10.28 17.22 -10.67
C ILE A 295 8.75 17.16 -10.49
N ALA A 296 8.16 18.05 -9.70
CA ALA A 296 6.72 18.09 -9.49
C ALA A 296 5.95 18.34 -10.80
N LYS A 297 6.39 19.32 -11.61
CA LYS A 297 5.81 19.60 -12.93
C LYS A 297 5.94 18.43 -13.91
N GLY A 298 7.09 17.76 -13.93
CA GLY A 298 7.31 16.59 -14.80
C GLY A 298 6.44 15.38 -14.44
N ILE A 299 5.98 15.29 -13.20
CA ILE A 299 5.01 14.27 -12.76
C ILE A 299 3.59 14.65 -13.20
N GLU A 300 3.22 15.94 -13.09
CA GLU A 300 1.89 16.42 -13.52
C GLU A 300 1.67 16.27 -15.03
N SER A 301 2.67 16.58 -15.85
CA SER A 301 2.53 16.45 -17.31
C SER A 301 2.31 15.00 -17.77
N LYS A 302 2.92 14.02 -17.09
CA LYS A 302 2.72 12.59 -17.39
C LYS A 302 1.34 12.07 -16.99
N LEU A 303 0.75 12.66 -15.94
CA LEU A 303 -0.60 12.31 -15.49
C LEU A 303 -1.66 12.75 -16.51
N ASP A 304 -1.52 13.96 -17.07
CA ASP A 304 -2.45 14.49 -18.08
C ASP A 304 -2.40 13.73 -19.41
N GLU A 305 -1.22 13.29 -19.86
CA GLU A 305 -1.09 12.46 -21.07
C GLU A 305 -1.80 11.10 -20.90
N SER A 306 -1.66 10.47 -19.74
CA SER A 306 -2.29 9.17 -19.44
C SER A 306 -3.82 9.21 -19.37
N GLN A 307 -4.40 10.36 -18.98
CA GLN A 307 -5.85 10.53 -18.96
C GLN A 307 -6.43 10.78 -20.36
N LYS A 308 -5.67 11.45 -21.23
CA LYS A 308 -6.09 11.73 -22.61
C LYS A 308 -6.16 10.46 -23.45
N GLU A 309 -5.21 9.53 -23.27
CA GLU A 309 -5.14 8.27 -24.01
C GLU A 309 -6.31 7.32 -23.67
N ASN A 310 -6.79 7.34 -22.43
CA ASN A 310 -7.92 6.52 -21.99
C ASN A 310 -9.29 7.01 -22.51
N SER A 311 -9.45 8.32 -22.74
CA SER A 311 -10.71 8.90 -23.22
C SER A 311 -11.05 8.58 -24.68
N VAL A 312 -10.09 8.14 -25.48
CA VAL A 312 -10.28 7.88 -26.92
C VAL A 312 -10.83 6.46 -27.19
N ASN A 313 -10.71 5.52 -26.25
CA ASN A 313 -11.09 4.12 -26.46
C ASN A 313 -12.52 3.75 -26.05
N GLU A 314 -13.23 4.57 -25.26
CA GLU A 314 -14.59 4.24 -24.78
C GLU A 314 -15.73 4.53 -25.77
N ASN A 315 -15.47 5.21 -26.90
CA ASN A 315 -16.53 5.64 -27.83
C ASN A 315 -16.82 4.69 -29.02
N LYS A 316 -16.45 3.40 -28.95
CA LYS A 316 -16.60 2.48 -30.11
C LYS A 316 -17.59 1.32 -29.99
N HIS A 317 -18.36 1.20 -28.90
CA HIS A 317 -19.35 0.11 -28.80
C HIS A 317 -20.72 0.58 -28.31
N GLU A 318 -21.53 1.11 -29.23
CA GLU A 318 -22.98 0.89 -29.17
C GLU A 318 -23.61 1.05 -30.56
N PHE A 319 -24.64 0.23 -30.81
CA PHE A 319 -25.64 0.30 -31.89
C PHE A 319 -25.57 -0.74 -33.03
N THR A 320 -26.23 -1.89 -32.81
CA THR A 320 -26.95 -2.63 -33.86
C THR A 320 -28.08 -3.45 -33.20
N ARG A 321 -29.34 -3.02 -33.38
CA ARG A 321 -30.54 -3.79 -33.07
C ARG A 321 -31.16 -4.29 -34.37
N GLU A 322 -31.45 -5.59 -34.45
CA GLU A 322 -32.25 -6.22 -35.52
C GLU A 322 -33.77 -6.19 -35.23
N PRO A 323 -34.64 -6.29 -36.26
CA PRO A 323 -36.10 -6.25 -36.10
C PRO A 323 -36.77 -7.64 -36.11
N HIS A 324 -37.90 -7.73 -35.38
CA HIS A 324 -38.81 -8.88 -35.34
C HIS A 324 -39.60 -9.08 -36.64
N ILE A 325 -39.61 -10.30 -37.19
CA ILE A 325 -40.53 -10.78 -38.24
C ILE A 325 -41.58 -11.70 -37.61
N ARG A 326 -42.88 -11.39 -37.81
CA ARG A 326 -44.03 -12.27 -37.50
C ARG A 326 -44.31 -13.19 -38.69
N SER A 327 -44.40 -14.51 -38.45
CA SER A 327 -44.86 -15.49 -39.44
C SER A 327 -46.33 -15.89 -39.25
N ASN A 328 -47.06 -15.96 -40.36
CA ASN A 328 -48.41 -16.46 -40.51
C ASN A 328 -48.58 -17.95 -40.13
N ARG A 329 -49.78 -18.36 -39.70
CA ARG A 329 -50.31 -19.72 -39.82
C ARG A 329 -51.70 -19.70 -40.45
N PRO A 330 -52.03 -20.65 -41.35
CA PRO A 330 -53.37 -20.80 -41.91
C PRO A 330 -54.24 -21.86 -41.20
N THR A 331 -55.50 -21.77 -41.60
CA THR A 331 -56.80 -22.42 -41.32
C THR A 331 -56.96 -23.95 -41.35
N LEU A 332 -58.17 -24.35 -40.86
CA LEU A 332 -59.01 -25.56 -41.10
C LEU A 332 -59.04 -26.57 -39.92
N PHE A 333 -60.13 -27.22 -39.49
CA PHE A 333 -61.48 -27.57 -40.00
C PHE A 333 -62.37 -27.92 -38.78
N GLY A 334 -63.72 -27.93 -38.89
CA GLY A 334 -64.53 -28.73 -37.95
C GLY A 334 -66.02 -28.40 -37.79
N VAL A 335 -66.85 -28.99 -38.64
CA VAL A 335 -68.33 -28.99 -38.67
C VAL A 335 -68.95 -29.85 -37.54
N ARG A 336 -70.11 -29.45 -37.01
CA ARG A 336 -71.30 -30.28 -36.63
C ARG A 336 -72.46 -29.33 -36.30
N LYS A 337 -73.47 -29.28 -37.20
CA LYS A 337 -74.79 -29.94 -37.14
C LYS A 337 -75.73 -29.32 -36.11
#